data_AF-A0A523E916-F1
#
_entry.id   AF-A0A523E916-F1
#
_cell.length_a   1.000
_cell.length_b   1.000
_cell.length_c   1.000
_cell.angle_alpha   90.00
_cell.angle_beta   90.00
_cell.angle_gamma   90.00
#
_symmetry.space_group_name_H-M   'P 1'
#
loop_
_entity.id
_entity.type
_entity.pdbx_description
1 polymer ?
#
loop_
_entity_poly.entity_id
_entity_poly.type
_entity_poly.pdbx_seq_one_letter_code
_entity_poly.pdbx_strand_id
1 'polypeptide(L)'
;MDEGRVRAVTSALTLLETLVVPYRNTDVSLAARYEKLLTESRGLQLIEIDRPLLRHAAQLRAVAGVKTPDALQLAAGMIGGCKVFLTHDRKLPPIGGLHVLQLGSYL
;
A
#
# COMPACT_ATOMS: atom_id res chain seq x y z
N MET A 1 -22.50 -15.91 -9.92
CA MET A 1 -22.48 -14.43 -9.90
C MET A 1 -21.38 -14.07 -8.94
N ASP A 2 -20.24 -13.61 -9.47
CA ASP A 2 -19.08 -13.26 -8.66
C ASP A 2 -19.36 -11.85 -8.11
N GLU A 3 -19.91 -11.76 -6.90
CA GLU A 3 -20.12 -10.48 -6.22
C GLU A 3 -18.75 -9.82 -6.06
N GLY A 4 -18.45 -8.83 -6.92
CA GLY A 4 -17.15 -8.20 -7.10
C GLY A 4 -16.39 -7.95 -5.81
N ARG A 5 -15.61 -8.93 -5.36
CA ARG A 5 -14.76 -8.84 -4.18
C ARG A 5 -13.55 -8.02 -4.55
N VAL A 6 -13.65 -6.71 -4.34
CA VAL A 6 -12.50 -5.80 -4.41
C VAL A 6 -11.51 -6.23 -3.32
N ARG A 7 -10.32 -6.64 -3.74
CA ARG A 7 -9.21 -6.97 -2.84
C ARG A 7 -8.27 -5.78 -2.77
N ALA A 8 -8.02 -5.28 -1.57
CA ALA A 8 -7.00 -4.27 -1.32
C ALA A 8 -5.64 -4.95 -1.13
N VAL A 9 -4.59 -4.31 -1.61
CA VAL A 9 -3.21 -4.74 -1.40
C VAL A 9 -2.42 -3.55 -0.86
N THR A 10 -1.57 -3.78 0.12
CA THR A 10 -0.64 -2.77 0.65
C THR A 10 0.66 -3.41 1.08
N SER A 11 1.73 -2.63 1.24
CA SER A 11 2.99 -3.13 1.78
C SER A 11 3.01 -3.12 3.31
N ALA A 12 3.88 -3.94 3.94
CA ALA A 12 4.13 -3.90 5.38
C ALA A 12 4.66 -2.55 5.88
N LEU A 13 5.03 -1.61 4.99
CA LEU A 13 5.26 -0.22 5.38
C LEU A 13 4.02 0.43 6.02
N THR A 14 2.81 0.09 5.56
CA THR A 14 1.57 0.60 6.17
C THR A 14 1.39 0.12 7.60
N LEU A 15 1.85 -1.10 7.92
CA LEU A 15 1.87 -1.56 9.30
C LEU A 15 2.78 -0.66 10.15
N LEU A 16 4.00 -0.39 9.69
CA LEU A 16 4.90 0.54 10.38
C LEU A 16 4.23 1.91 10.58
N GLU A 17 3.70 2.52 9.52
CA GLU A 17 3.12 3.87 9.57
C GLU A 17 1.91 3.97 10.51
N THR A 18 1.04 2.96 10.49
CA THR A 18 -0.20 2.94 11.30
C THR A 18 0.07 2.70 12.78
N LEU A 19 1.15 2.00 13.14
CA LEU A 19 1.50 1.72 14.53
C LEU A 19 2.20 2.90 15.24
N VAL A 20 2.77 3.86 14.49
CA VAL A 20 3.50 5.00 15.07
C VAL A 20 2.64 5.82 16.03
N VAL A 21 1.41 6.19 15.65
CA VAL A 21 0.54 7.04 16.48
C VAL A 21 0.06 6.30 17.75
N PRO A 22 -0.47 5.06 17.67
CA PRO A 22 -0.79 4.29 18.86
C PRO A 22 0.38 4.16 19.84
N TYR A 23 1.59 3.85 19.37
CA TYR A 23 2.75 3.72 20.26
C TYR A 23 3.19 5.03 20.89
N ARG A 24 3.14 6.16 20.15
CA ARG A 24 3.40 7.49 20.74
C ARG A 24 2.45 7.83 21.88
N ASN A 25 1.22 7.31 21.82
CA ASN A 25 0.19 7.52 22.84
C ASN A 25 0.15 6.41 23.89
N THR A 26 1.08 5.44 23.86
CA THR A 26 1.09 4.25 24.74
C THR A 26 -0.19 3.40 24.63
N ASP A 27 -0.94 3.53 23.53
CA ASP A 27 -2.17 2.79 23.28
C ASP A 27 -1.87 1.46 22.56
N VAL A 28 -1.38 0.49 23.34
CA VAL A 28 -1.03 -0.85 22.83
C VAL A 28 -2.26 -1.62 22.34
N SER A 29 -3.44 -1.33 22.90
CA SER A 29 -4.70 -1.96 22.48
C SER A 29 -5.07 -1.53 21.06
N LEU A 30 -4.97 -0.24 20.75
CA LEU A 30 -5.20 0.28 19.42
C LEU A 30 -4.14 -0.23 18.43
N ALA A 31 -2.87 -0.30 18.84
CA ALA A 31 -1.78 -0.88 18.04
C ALA A 31 -2.12 -2.31 17.60
N ALA A 32 -2.48 -3.19 18.56
CA ALA A 32 -2.86 -4.57 18.29
C ALA A 32 -4.09 -4.67 17.37
N ARG A 33 -5.05 -3.75 17.50
CA ARG A 33 -6.24 -3.72 16.62
C ARG A 33 -5.87 -3.36 15.18
N TYR A 34 -4.97 -2.41 14.97
CA TYR A 34 -4.50 -2.04 13.63
C TYR A 34 -3.67 -3.15 13.00
N GLU A 35 -2.76 -3.77 13.76
CA GLU A 35 -1.98 -4.91 13.27
C GLU A 35 -2.90 -6.04 12.82
N LYS A 36 -3.84 -6.46 13.68
CA LYS A 36 -4.84 -7.49 13.34
C LYS A 36 -5.65 -7.13 12.09
N LEU A 37 -6.08 -5.88 11.97
CA LEU A 37 -6.81 -5.42 10.80
C LEU A 37 -5.97 -5.57 9.52
N LEU A 38 -4.68 -5.25 9.57
CA LEU A 38 -3.80 -5.29 8.41
C LEU A 38 -3.38 -6.72 8.03
N THR A 39 -3.27 -7.63 8.99
CA THR A 39 -2.74 -8.98 8.78
C THR A 39 -3.81 -10.07 8.64
N GLU A 40 -4.99 -9.89 9.24
CA GLU A 40 -6.03 -10.93 9.32
C GLU A 40 -7.31 -10.63 8.52
N SER A 41 -7.44 -9.44 7.90
CA SER A 41 -8.67 -9.06 7.19
C SER A 41 -8.88 -9.83 5.88
N ARG A 42 -10.08 -10.40 5.69
CA ARG A 42 -10.46 -11.23 4.53
C ARG A 42 -10.50 -10.50 3.17
N GLY A 43 -10.24 -9.20 3.11
CA GLY A 43 -10.22 -8.38 1.89
C GLY A 43 -8.93 -7.59 1.67
N LEU A 44 -7.94 -7.74 2.56
CA LEU A 44 -6.68 -7.02 2.49
C LEU A 44 -5.53 -8.01 2.41
N GLN A 45 -4.62 -7.78 1.48
CA GLN A 45 -3.36 -8.50 1.40
C GLN A 45 -2.21 -7.57 1.80
N LEU A 46 -1.48 -7.96 2.83
CA LEU A 46 -0.23 -7.33 3.21
C LEU A 46 0.93 -8.00 2.45
N ILE A 47 1.74 -7.20 1.76
CA ILE A 47 2.96 -7.64 1.09
C ILE A 47 4.14 -7.33 2.00
N GLU A 48 4.86 -8.37 2.44
CA GLU A 48 6.06 -8.25 3.25
C GLU A 48 7.18 -7.50 2.52
N ILE A 49 8.05 -6.82 3.29
CA ILE A 49 9.23 -6.17 2.74
C ILE A 49 10.33 -7.20 2.57
N ASP A 50 10.48 -7.71 1.35
CA ASP A 50 11.51 -8.65 0.96
C ASP A 50 12.41 -8.11 -0.17
N ARG A 51 13.43 -8.89 -0.54
CA ARG A 51 14.37 -8.52 -1.62
C ARG A 51 13.66 -8.27 -2.96
N PRO A 52 12.71 -9.12 -3.41
CA PRO A 52 11.87 -8.84 -4.57
C PRO A 52 11.15 -7.48 -4.53
N LEU A 53 10.45 -7.16 -3.44
CA LEU A 53 9.73 -5.88 -3.28
C LEU A 53 10.71 -4.71 -3.38
N LEU A 54 11.82 -4.78 -2.63
CA LEU A 54 12.84 -3.73 -2.60
C LEU A 54 13.45 -3.48 -3.99
N ARG A 55 13.71 -4.53 -4.76
CA ARG A 55 14.23 -4.42 -6.13
C ARG A 55 13.22 -3.73 -7.06
N HIS A 56 11.95 -4.11 -7.00
CA HIS A 56 10.90 -3.47 -7.81
C HIS A 56 10.73 -1.99 -7.42
N ALA A 57 10.70 -1.69 -6.13
CA ALA A 57 10.63 -0.32 -5.65
C ALA A 57 11.84 0.52 -6.14
N ALA A 58 13.06 -0.02 -6.08
CA ALA A 58 14.25 0.66 -6.59
C ALA A 58 14.16 0.95 -8.10
N GLN A 59 13.67 0.00 -8.90
CA GLN A 59 13.45 0.20 -10.34
C GLN A 59 12.41 1.29 -10.61
N LEU A 60 11.29 1.28 -9.88
CA LEU A 60 10.27 2.32 -9.98
C LEU A 60 10.84 3.70 -9.64
N ARG A 61 11.66 3.80 -8.59
CA ARG A 61 12.32 5.06 -8.24
C ARG A 61 13.27 5.55 -9.32
N ALA A 62 14.05 4.64 -9.91
CA ALA A 62 15.02 4.99 -10.96
C ALA A 62 14.33 5.54 -12.22
N VAL A 63 13.16 5.01 -12.57
CA VAL A 63 12.44 5.40 -13.80
C VAL A 63 11.48 6.57 -13.56
N ALA A 64 10.76 6.57 -12.43
CA ALA A 64 9.65 7.48 -12.18
C ALA A 64 9.96 8.57 -11.13
N GLY A 65 11.11 8.52 -10.46
CA GLY A 65 11.50 9.53 -9.46
C GLY A 65 10.63 9.58 -8.19
N VAL A 66 9.79 8.56 -7.97
CA VAL A 66 8.89 8.49 -6.80
C VAL A 66 9.66 8.35 -5.48
N LYS A 67 9.04 8.77 -4.37
CA LYS A 67 9.64 8.61 -3.03
C LYS A 67 9.64 7.14 -2.62
N THR A 68 10.50 6.77 -1.66
CA THR A 68 10.59 5.38 -1.17
C THR A 68 9.26 4.81 -0.70
N PRO A 69 8.43 5.51 0.10
CA PRO A 69 7.15 4.98 0.55
C PRO A 69 6.21 4.65 -0.62
N ASP A 70 6.07 5.59 -1.55
CA ASP A 70 5.24 5.41 -2.75
C ASP A 70 5.75 4.26 -3.60
N ALA A 71 7.07 4.15 -3.79
CA ALA A 71 7.68 3.08 -4.56
C ALA A 71 7.42 1.69 -3.97
N LEU A 72 7.44 1.57 -2.63
CA LEU A 72 7.13 0.32 -1.94
C LEU A 72 5.64 -0.05 -2.09
N GLN A 73 4.75 0.94 -1.97
CA GLN A 73 3.31 0.70 -2.15
C GLN A 73 2.97 0.33 -3.60
N LEU A 74 3.55 1.02 -4.57
CA LEU A 74 3.40 0.72 -5.98
C LEU A 74 3.92 -0.69 -6.32
N ALA A 75 5.13 -1.04 -5.84
CA ALA A 75 5.68 -2.37 -6.02
C ALA A 75 4.80 -3.45 -5.38
N ALA A 76 4.26 -3.21 -4.19
CA ALA A 76 3.34 -4.12 -3.53
C ALA A 76 2.05 -4.31 -4.33
N GLY A 77 1.46 -3.23 -4.84
CA GLY A 77 0.29 -3.28 -5.72
C GLY A 77 0.57 -4.10 -6.99
N MET A 78 1.72 -3.89 -7.64
CA MET A 78 2.11 -4.66 -8.82
C MET A 78 2.30 -6.16 -8.51
N ILE A 79 2.99 -6.51 -7.41
CA ILE A 79 3.18 -7.91 -6.98
C ILE A 79 1.84 -8.57 -6.62
N GLY A 80 0.95 -7.84 -5.96
CA GLY A 80 -0.40 -8.31 -5.62
C GLY A 80 -1.36 -8.37 -6.82
N GLY A 81 -0.92 -8.00 -8.03
CA GLY A 81 -1.74 -8.04 -9.24
C GLY A 81 -2.82 -6.95 -9.29
N CYS A 82 -2.65 -5.86 -8.53
CA CYS A 82 -3.57 -4.72 -8.60
C CYS A 82 -3.51 -4.08 -9.98
N LYS A 83 -4.69 -3.77 -10.52
CA LYS A 83 -4.87 -2.98 -11.75
C LYS A 83 -5.09 -1.50 -11.46
N VAL A 84 -5.43 -1.18 -10.22
CA VAL A 84 -5.78 0.16 -9.74
C VAL A 84 -4.95 0.46 -8.50
N PHE A 85 -4.36 1.65 -8.46
CA PHE A 85 -3.64 2.17 -7.31
C PHE A 85 -4.36 3.40 -6.76
N LEU A 86 -4.83 3.31 -5.52
CA LEU A 86 -5.56 4.37 -4.86
C LEU A 86 -4.60 5.23 -4.05
N THR A 87 -4.52 6.52 -4.34
CA THR A 87 -3.64 7.46 -3.62
C THR A 87 -4.33 8.77 -3.31
N HIS A 88 -3.89 9.44 -2.26
CA HIS A 88 -4.22 10.84 -2.01
C HIS A 88 -3.21 11.82 -2.64
N ASP A 89 -2.03 11.34 -3.03
CA ASP A 89 -0.98 12.19 -3.59
C ASP A 89 -1.20 12.40 -5.10
N ARG A 90 -1.26 13.68 -5.51
CA ARG A 90 -1.52 14.10 -6.89
C ARG A 90 -0.32 13.92 -7.82
N LYS A 91 0.83 13.46 -7.31
CA LYS A 91 2.13 13.56 -8.00
C LYS A 91 2.65 12.26 -8.62
N LEU A 92 1.90 11.17 -8.60
CA LEU A 92 2.37 9.93 -9.21
C LEU A 92 2.31 10.03 -10.75
N PRO A 93 3.44 9.83 -11.45
CA PRO A 93 3.42 9.75 -12.91
C PRO A 93 2.66 8.50 -13.37
N PRO A 94 2.22 8.44 -14.63
CA PRO A 94 1.63 7.22 -15.19
C PRO A 94 2.61 6.04 -15.06
N ILE A 95 2.13 4.93 -14.52
CA ILE A 95 2.91 3.69 -14.39
C ILE A 95 2.25 2.64 -15.29
N GLY A 96 3.03 2.08 -16.23
CA GLY A 96 2.54 1.10 -17.18
C GLY A 96 1.85 -0.07 -16.49
N GLY A 97 0.60 -0.34 -16.86
CA GLY A 97 -0.20 -1.43 -16.30
C GLY A 97 -0.96 -1.12 -15.01
N LEU A 98 -0.89 0.12 -14.50
CA LEU A 98 -1.55 0.52 -13.24
C LEU A 98 -2.36 1.81 -13.42
N HIS A 99 -3.66 1.75 -13.17
CA HIS A 99 -4.54 2.92 -13.16
C HIS A 99 -4.49 3.63 -11.81
N VAL A 100 -3.94 4.84 -11.77
CA VAL A 100 -3.88 5.63 -10.54
C VAL A 100 -5.19 6.39 -10.35
N LEU A 101 -5.90 6.11 -9.25
CA LEU A 101 -7.08 6.86 -8.83
C LEU A 101 -6.74 7.78 -7.66
N GLN A 102 -7.19 9.02 -7.75
CA GLN A 102 -7.02 10.02 -6.69
C GLN A 102 -8.28 10.07 -5.82
N LEU A 103 -8.16 9.96 -4.50
CA LEU A 103 -9.35 9.97 -3.64
C LEU A 103 -10.04 11.34 -3.63
N GLY A 104 -9.28 12.43 -3.81
CA GLY A 104 -9.80 13.80 -3.84
C GLY A 104 -10.52 14.21 -5.14
N SER A 105 -10.76 13.29 -6.08
CA SER A 105 -11.57 13.53 -7.28
C SER A 105 -12.96 12.87 -7.22
N TYR A 106 -13.33 12.30 -6.07
CA TYR A 106 -14.60 11.60 -5.84
C TYR A 106 -15.38 12.12 -4.62
N LEU A 107 -14.97 13.28 -4.07
CA LEU A 107 -15.69 14.05 -3.05
C LEU A 107 -15.90 15.48 -3.53
#